data_AF-A0A4Q3VUB6-F1
#
_entry.id   AF-A0A4Q3VUB6-F1
#
_cell.length_a   1.000
_cell.length_b   1.000
_cell.length_c   1.000
_cell.angle_alpha   90.00
_cell.angle_beta   90.00
_cell.angle_gamma   90.00
#
_symmetry.space_group_name_H-M   'P 1'
#
loop_
_entity.id
_entity.type
_entity.pdbx_description
1 polymer ?
#
loop_
_entity_poly.entity_id
_entity_poly.type
_entity_poly.pdbx_seq_one_letter_code
_entity_poly.pdbx_strand_id
1 'polypeptide(L)'
;MTHLLRLGFTLLCITLVTNVSAQCISLNYSSTDVSCYLGTTGAITANASGGADPYQYQLAEAGAGAWSSNNVFTGLAAGTYPVSAKDGAGNVVGGKVALLDSA
;
A
#
# COMPACT_ATOMS: atom_id res chain seq x y z
N MET A 1 12.86 -64.85 -13.39
CA MET A 1 14.04 -64.35 -14.15
C MET A 1 13.76 -62.88 -14.42
N THR A 2 14.00 -62.05 -13.42
CA THR A 2 15.22 -61.22 -13.27
C THR A 2 15.14 -59.95 -14.10
N HIS A 3 15.46 -58.84 -13.43
CA HIS A 3 15.67 -57.48 -13.94
C HIS A 3 14.45 -56.57 -13.97
N LEU A 4 14.52 -55.35 -13.46
CA LEU A 4 15.48 -54.72 -12.55
C LEU A 4 14.82 -53.39 -12.19
N LEU A 5 14.93 -53.01 -10.94
CA LEU A 5 14.84 -51.65 -10.45
C LEU A 5 15.48 -50.66 -11.46
N ARG A 6 14.67 -49.93 -12.24
CA ARG A 6 15.12 -48.65 -12.82
C ARG A 6 14.82 -47.55 -11.81
N LEU A 7 15.60 -47.56 -10.74
CA LEU A 7 16.04 -46.31 -10.11
C LEU A 7 16.79 -45.54 -11.20
N GLY A 8 16.17 -44.51 -11.75
CA GLY A 8 16.75 -43.60 -12.74
C GLY A 8 15.79 -42.43 -12.88
N PHE A 9 15.72 -41.53 -11.89
CA PHE A 9 16.67 -40.42 -11.82
C PHE A 9 16.89 -39.79 -13.21
N THR A 10 15.81 -39.37 -13.85
CA THR A 10 15.79 -37.98 -14.29
C THR A 10 14.73 -37.29 -13.46
N LEU A 11 15.13 -36.99 -12.23
CA LEU A 11 14.70 -35.81 -11.51
C LEU A 11 15.10 -34.60 -12.38
N LEU A 12 14.47 -34.46 -13.55
CA LEU A 12 14.72 -33.38 -14.50
C LEU A 12 14.04 -32.14 -13.93
N CYS A 13 14.68 -31.54 -12.94
CA CYS A 13 14.53 -30.14 -12.54
C CYS A 13 13.11 -29.58 -12.61
N ILE A 14 12.15 -30.19 -11.93
CA ILE A 14 11.13 -29.40 -11.24
C ILE A 14 11.72 -29.29 -9.83
N THR A 15 12.28 -28.17 -9.40
CA THR A 15 11.51 -27.04 -8.88
C THR A 15 12.43 -25.85 -8.63
N LEU A 16 12.39 -24.83 -9.48
CA LEU A 16 12.36 -23.49 -8.94
C LEU A 16 11.27 -22.74 -9.68
N VAL A 17 10.01 -23.03 -9.34
CA VAL A 17 9.01 -21.98 -9.36
C VAL A 17 9.49 -21.05 -8.25
N THR A 18 10.33 -20.06 -8.57
CA THR A 18 10.40 -18.89 -7.69
C THR A 18 8.97 -18.40 -7.70
N ASN A 19 8.27 -18.62 -6.60
CA ASN A 19 7.02 -17.94 -6.37
C ASN A 19 7.46 -16.49 -6.20
N VAL A 20 7.60 -15.77 -7.32
CA VAL A 20 7.61 -14.33 -7.32
C VAL A 20 6.17 -13.98 -6.98
N SER A 21 5.83 -14.10 -5.70
CA SER A 21 4.76 -13.33 -5.11
C SER A 21 5.27 -11.89 -5.13
N ALA A 22 5.31 -11.29 -6.32
CA ALA A 22 5.23 -9.85 -6.44
C ALA A 22 3.87 -9.50 -5.86
N GLN A 23 3.84 -9.40 -4.54
CA GLN A 23 2.61 -9.15 -3.83
C GLN A 23 2.27 -7.72 -4.20
N CYS A 24 1.12 -7.50 -4.83
CA CYS A 24 0.74 -6.15 -5.19
C CYS A 24 0.58 -5.36 -3.89
N ILE A 25 1.14 -4.15 -3.86
CA ILE A 25 0.80 -3.19 -2.82
C ILE A 25 -0.66 -2.77 -3.04
N SER A 26 -1.44 -2.78 -1.97
CA SER A 26 -2.80 -2.27 -1.91
C SER A 26 -2.87 -1.16 -0.87
N LEU A 27 -3.71 -0.16 -1.12
CA LEU A 27 -3.91 1.00 -0.24
C LEU A 27 -5.38 1.07 0.19
N ASN A 28 -5.60 1.07 1.50
CA ASN A 28 -6.87 1.39 2.12
C ASN A 28 -6.75 2.69 2.92
N TYR A 29 -7.87 3.35 3.21
CA TYR A 29 -7.91 4.59 3.97
C TYR A 29 -9.21 4.74 4.74
N SER A 30 -9.11 5.39 5.89
CA SER A 30 -10.25 5.88 6.68
C SER A 30 -10.11 7.37 6.91
N SER A 31 -11.22 8.10 6.90
CA SER A 31 -11.24 9.54 7.10
C SER A 31 -12.21 9.98 8.19
N THR A 32 -11.92 11.13 8.79
CA THR A 32 -12.82 11.87 9.66
C THR A 32 -13.06 13.24 9.01
N ASP A 33 -14.33 13.55 8.76
CA ASP A 33 -14.76 14.82 8.17
C ASP A 33 -14.56 16.00 9.12
N VAL A 34 -14.58 17.21 8.55
CA VAL A 34 -14.44 18.45 9.31
C VAL A 34 -15.76 18.75 10.04
N SER A 35 -15.67 18.95 11.34
CA SER A 35 -16.81 19.11 12.24
C SER A 35 -17.27 20.56 12.48
N CYS A 36 -16.58 21.54 11.90
CA CYS A 36 -16.85 22.96 12.07
C CYS A 36 -16.61 23.69 10.75
N TYR A 37 -17.50 24.61 10.38
CA TYR A 37 -17.40 25.37 9.13
C TYR A 37 -16.02 26.04 9.02
N LEU A 38 -15.29 25.72 7.94
CA LEU A 38 -13.91 26.19 7.69
C LEU A 38 -12.88 25.77 8.76
N GLY A 39 -13.20 24.74 9.53
CA GLY A 39 -12.28 24.13 10.48
C GLY A 39 -11.20 23.27 9.81
N THR A 40 -10.24 22.84 10.62
CA THR A 40 -9.14 21.96 10.20
C THR A 40 -9.09 20.68 11.04
N THR A 41 -10.23 20.23 11.56
CA THR A 41 -10.32 19.03 12.40
C THR A 41 -10.30 17.72 11.62
N GLY A 42 -10.24 17.78 10.29
CA GLY A 42 -10.23 16.63 9.42
C GLY A 42 -8.98 15.77 9.57
N ALA A 43 -9.15 14.47 9.38
CA ALA A 43 -8.06 13.50 9.47
C ALA A 43 -8.20 12.40 8.42
N ILE A 44 -7.07 11.89 7.94
CA ILE A 44 -6.97 10.75 7.03
C ILE A 44 -5.94 9.78 7.60
N THR A 45 -6.30 8.51 7.71
CA THR A 45 -5.38 7.43 8.02
C THR A 45 -5.25 6.51 6.81
N ALA A 46 -4.04 6.33 6.32
CA ALA A 46 -3.70 5.44 5.23
C ALA A 46 -3.22 4.08 5.79
N ASN A 47 -3.52 2.99 5.11
CA ASN A 47 -3.02 1.66 5.47
C ASN A 47 -2.62 0.90 4.20
N ALA A 48 -1.32 0.67 4.04
CA ALA A 48 -0.79 -0.15 2.98
C ALA A 48 -0.70 -1.62 3.42
N SER A 49 -0.94 -2.53 2.48
CA SER A 49 -0.81 -3.98 2.69
C SER A 49 -0.32 -4.67 1.42
N GLY A 50 0.25 -5.86 1.56
CA GLY A 50 0.94 -6.54 0.44
C GLY A 50 2.23 -5.83 0.06
N GLY A 51 2.86 -6.18 -1.07
CA GLY A 51 4.17 -5.62 -1.41
C GLY A 51 5.28 -6.05 -0.44
N ALA A 52 6.29 -5.20 -0.32
CA ALA A 52 7.41 -5.36 0.60
C ALA A 52 7.43 -4.29 1.69
N ASP A 53 7.70 -4.66 2.93
CA ASP A 53 8.01 -3.70 3.98
C ASP A 53 9.42 -3.07 3.79
N PRO A 54 9.68 -1.87 4.33
CA PRO A 54 8.75 -0.98 5.05
C PRO A 54 7.95 -0.06 4.13
N TYR A 55 6.72 0.29 4.53
CA TYR A 55 5.90 1.25 3.80
C TYR A 55 6.23 2.71 4.12
N GLN A 56 6.08 3.58 3.12
CA GLN A 56 6.06 5.03 3.27
C GLN A 56 4.76 5.61 2.71
N TYR A 57 4.29 6.68 3.30
CA TYR A 57 3.05 7.36 2.96
C TYR A 57 3.32 8.82 2.62
N GLN A 58 2.45 9.39 1.80
CA GLN A 58 2.52 10.78 1.36
C GLN A 58 1.11 11.31 1.13
N LEU A 59 0.85 12.51 1.64
CA LEU A 59 -0.31 13.33 1.26
C LEU A 59 0.18 14.30 0.17
N ALA A 60 -0.23 14.08 -1.07
CA ALA A 60 0.27 14.83 -2.22
C ALA A 60 -0.54 16.12 -2.45
N GLU A 61 -0.55 17.04 -1.50
CA GLU A 61 -1.08 18.39 -1.72
C GLU A 61 -0.35 19.05 -2.89
N ALA A 62 -1.00 19.19 -4.05
CA ALA A 62 -0.57 19.95 -5.24
C ALA A 62 0.95 19.98 -5.55
N GLY A 63 1.67 18.86 -5.38
CA GLY A 63 3.08 18.73 -5.76
C GLY A 63 4.02 18.50 -4.57
N ALA A 64 4.32 17.23 -4.30
CA ALA A 64 5.47 16.72 -3.53
C ALA A 64 5.48 16.98 -2.01
N GLY A 65 4.56 16.33 -1.27
CA GLY A 65 4.80 16.04 0.16
C GLY A 65 6.03 15.15 0.36
N ALA A 66 6.68 15.16 1.52
CA ALA A 66 7.75 14.19 1.80
C ALA A 66 7.18 12.79 2.05
N TRP A 67 7.86 11.74 1.58
CA TRP A 67 7.56 10.36 1.98
C TRP A 67 7.91 10.17 3.47
N SER A 68 6.97 9.64 4.25
CA SER A 68 7.14 9.43 5.70
C SER A 68 6.62 8.06 6.11
N SER A 69 7.12 7.49 7.21
CA SER A 69 6.50 6.30 7.81
C SER A 69 5.20 6.62 8.56
N ASN A 70 4.91 7.90 8.80
CA ASN A 70 3.65 8.32 9.41
C ASN A 70 2.50 8.17 8.41
N ASN A 71 1.51 7.38 8.80
CA ASN A 71 0.34 7.06 7.97
C ASN A 71 -0.92 7.84 8.38
N VAL A 72 -0.83 8.70 9.40
CA VAL A 72 -1.94 9.52 9.90
C VAL A 72 -1.68 10.99 9.57
N PHE A 73 -2.60 11.60 8.83
CA PHE A 73 -2.60 13.01 8.46
C PHE A 73 -3.74 13.70 9.19
N THR A 74 -3.44 14.73 9.98
CA THR A 74 -4.42 15.50 10.77
C THR A 74 -4.28 16.99 10.46
N GLY A 75 -5.22 17.80 10.93
CA GLY A 75 -5.17 19.25 10.67
C GLY A 75 -5.68 19.62 9.28
N LEU A 76 -6.50 18.76 8.67
CA LEU A 76 -6.96 18.93 7.29
C LEU A 76 -8.29 19.68 7.25
N ALA A 77 -8.42 20.59 6.28
CA ALA A 77 -9.68 21.24 5.96
C ALA A 77 -10.56 20.33 5.10
N ALA A 78 -11.80 20.73 4.82
CA ALA A 78 -12.62 20.04 3.84
C ALA A 78 -11.98 20.19 2.44
N GLY A 79 -11.91 19.09 1.69
CA GLY A 79 -11.17 19.04 0.44
C GLY A 79 -10.94 17.62 -0.07
N THR A 80 -10.35 17.49 -1.27
CA THR A 80 -9.97 16.19 -1.82
C THR A 80 -8.46 16.03 -1.77
N TYR A 81 -8.02 15.03 -1.03
CA TYR A 81 -6.64 14.74 -0.71
C TYR A 81 -6.14 13.52 -1.48
N PRO A 82 -5.15 13.65 -2.38
CA PRO A 82 -4.47 12.51 -2.97
C PRO A 82 -3.51 11.89 -1.94
N VAL A 83 -3.72 10.61 -1.65
CA VAL A 83 -2.92 9.83 -0.69
C VAL A 83 -2.18 8.76 -1.46
N SER A 84 -0.89 8.64 -1.21
CA SER A 84 -0.05 7.60 -1.83
C SER A 84 0.66 6.79 -0.76
N ALA A 85 0.86 5.50 -1.05
CA ALA A 85 1.74 4.62 -0.30
C ALA A 85 2.79 4.00 -1.24
N LYS A 86 4.00 3.81 -0.72
CA LYS A 86 5.14 3.22 -1.39
C LYS A 86 5.68 2.08 -0.56
N ASP A 87 5.87 0.92 -1.17
CA ASP A 87 6.47 -0.25 -0.52
C ASP A 87 8.01 -0.17 -0.51
N GLY A 88 8.66 -1.08 0.22
CA GLY A 88 10.11 -1.20 0.33
C GLY A 88 10.80 -1.65 -0.97
N ALA A 89 10.05 -2.17 -1.94
CA ALA A 89 10.54 -2.50 -3.28
C ALA A 89 10.41 -1.31 -4.26
N GLY A 90 9.79 -0.21 -3.85
CA GLY A 90 9.62 1.02 -4.62
C GLY A 90 8.30 1.11 -5.43
N ASN A 91 7.38 0.16 -5.28
CA ASN A 91 6.06 0.20 -5.91
C ASN A 91 5.19 1.24 -5.22
N VAL A 92 4.47 2.06 -6.01
CA VAL A 92 3.61 3.14 -5.50
C VAL A 92 2.15 2.87 -5.90
N VAL A 93 1.25 3.00 -4.93
CA VAL A 93 -0.21 3.01 -5.11
C VAL A 93 -0.76 4.31 -4.56
N GLY A 94 -1.78 4.87 -5.22
CA GLY A 94 -2.42 6.11 -4.79
C GLY A 94 -3.94 6.06 -4.91
N GLY A 95 -4.59 6.90 -4.12
CA GLY A 95 -6.04 7.11 -4.10
C GLY A 95 -6.37 8.58 -3.82
N LYS A 96 -7.66 8.92 -3.88
CA LYS A 96 -8.16 10.24 -3.50
C LYS A 96 -9.19 10.07 -2.39
N VAL A 97 -9.04 10.84 -1.32
CA VAL A 97 -9.94 10.85 -0.17
C VAL A 97 -10.60 12.22 -0.09
N ALA A 98 -11.93 12.26 -0.08
CA ALA A 98 -12.67 13.50 0.14
C ALA A 98 -12.97 13.65 1.64
N LEU A 99 -12.62 14.80 2.21
CA LEU A 99 -13.10 15.28 3.50
C LEU A 99 -14.20 16.29 3.25
N LEU A 100 -15.36 16.04 3.83
CA LEU A 100 -16.51 16.93 3.74
C LEU A 100 -16.51 17.90 4.92
N ASP A 101 -17.12 19.05 4.70
CA ASP A 101 -17.51 19.96 5.77
C ASP A 101 -18.90 19.51 6.24
N SER A 102 -18.99 19.05 7.49
CA SER A 102 -20.25 18.56 8.07
C SER A 102 -21.05 19.66 8.79
N ALA A 103 -20.76 20.93 8.51
CA ALA A 103 -21.35 22.08 9.18
C ALA A 103 -22.78 22.40 8.70
#